data_AF-A0A6N9BV87-F1
#
_entry.id   AF-A0A6N9BV87-F1
#
_cell.length_a   1.000
_cell.length_b   1.000
_cell.length_c   1.000
_cell.angle_alpha   90.00
_cell.angle_beta   90.00
_cell.angle_gamma   90.00
#
_symmetry.space_group_name_H-M   'P 1'
#
loop_
_entity.id
_entity.type
_entity.pdbx_description
1 polymer ?
#
loop_
_entity_poly.entity_id
_entity_poly.type
_entity_poly.pdbx_seq_one_letter_code
_entity_poly.pdbx_strand_id
1 'polypeptide(L)' 'VFYYRIHSPVIMIEYDHQPLVAMDGPDGPVRNHVHTVVRTPNGNDYGKDLLRQHRLEQPH' A
#
# COMPACT_ATOMS: atom_id res chain seq x y z
N VAL A 1 -1.36 11.55 -14.26
CA VAL A 1 -1.09 11.36 -12.82
C VAL A 1 -2.39 11.47 -12.09
N PHE A 2 -2.60 10.61 -11.11
CA PHE A 2 -3.85 10.49 -10.36
C PHE A 2 -3.52 10.39 -8.89
N TYR A 3 -4.34 11.03 -8.07
CA TYR A 3 -4.39 10.85 -6.64
C TYR A 3 -5.79 10.37 -6.30
N TYR A 4 -5.90 9.31 -5.51
CA TYR A 4 -7.17 8.94 -4.91
C TYR A 4 -6.97 8.39 -3.51
N ARG A 5 -8.01 8.56 -2.70
CA ARG A 5 -8.08 8.02 -1.35
C ARG A 5 -9.43 7.36 -1.14
N ILE A 6 -9.40 6.10 -0.76
CA ILE A 6 -10.56 5.36 -0.27
C ILE A 6 -10.48 5.40 1.25
N HIS A 7 -11.52 5.93 1.88
CA HIS A 7 -11.58 6.09 3.33
C HIS A 7 -12.81 5.39 3.90
N SER A 8 -12.56 4.40 4.74
CA SER A 8 -13.57 3.62 5.45
C SER A 8 -13.16 3.48 6.92
N PRO A 9 -14.10 3.32 7.87
CA PRO A 9 -13.78 3.07 9.28
C PRO A 9 -12.88 1.85 9.51
N VAL A 10 -12.83 0.90 8.58
CA VAL A 10 -12.04 -0.35 8.71
C VAL A 10 -10.82 -0.40 7.78
N ILE A 11 -10.78 0.40 6.72
CA ILE A 11 -9.67 0.42 5.76
C ILE A 11 -9.47 1.81 5.17
N MET A 12 -8.21 2.18 5.00
CA MET A 12 -7.81 3.38 4.28
C MET A 12 -6.77 3.01 3.23
N ILE A 13 -7.01 3.42 1.98
CA ILE A 13 -6.08 3.24 0.86
C ILE A 13 -5.80 4.62 0.31
N GLU A 14 -4.52 4.95 0.16
CA GLU A 14 -4.04 6.13 -0.55
C GLU A 14 -3.19 5.67 -1.72
N TYR A 15 -3.41 6.28 -2.87
CA TYR A 15 -2.66 6.05 -4.09
C TYR A 15 -2.25 7.39 -4.68
N ASP A 16 -0.97 7.51 -5.04
CA ASP A 16 -0.43 8.71 -5.65
C ASP A 16 0.66 8.38 -6.68
N HIS A 17 0.99 9.39 -7.47
CA HIS A 17 2.21 9.39 -8.28
C HIS A 17 3.15 10.42 -7.66
N GLN A 18 4.39 10.02 -7.39
CA GLN A 18 5.42 10.88 -6.80
C GLN A 18 6.55 11.14 -7.80
N PRO A 19 7.35 12.20 -7.63
CA PRO A 19 8.55 12.43 -8.43
C PRO A 19 9.61 11.35 -8.17
N LEU A 20 10.57 11.21 -9.10
CA LEU A 20 11.71 10.33 -8.88
C LEU A 20 12.68 11.01 -7.89
N VAL A 21 12.90 10.39 -6.74
CA VAL A 21 13.80 10.93 -5.70
C VAL A 21 15.22 10.39 -5.84
N ALA A 22 15.38 9.16 -6.36
CA ALA A 22 16.66 8.45 -6.44
C ALA A 22 17.17 8.25 -7.88
N MET A 23 16.52 8.88 -8.86
CA MET A 23 16.86 8.77 -10.28
C MET A 23 16.66 10.13 -10.96
N ASP A 24 17.47 10.42 -11.98
CA ASP A 24 17.28 11.61 -12.81
C ASP A 24 15.92 11.54 -13.52
N GLY A 25 15.16 12.63 -13.43
CA GLY A 25 13.83 12.69 -14.01
C GLY A 25 13.12 14.01 -13.70
N PRO A 26 11.86 14.16 -14.12
CA PRO A 26 11.07 15.36 -13.85
C PRO A 26 10.88 15.58 -12.34
N ASP A 27 10.95 16.84 -11.90
CA ASP A 27 10.68 17.25 -10.51
C ASP A 27 9.20 17.07 -10.06
N GLY A 28 8.36 16.51 -10.94
CA GLY A 28 6.93 16.32 -10.73
C GLY A 28 6.50 14.86 -10.78
N PRO A 29 5.26 14.56 -10.37
CA PRO A 29 4.68 13.22 -10.46
C PRO A 29 4.85 12.57 -11.83
N VAL A 30 5.39 11.35 -11.86
CA VAL A 30 5.58 10.57 -13.10
C VAL A 30 4.58 9.42 -13.18
N ARG A 31 4.22 8.97 -14.39
CA ARG A 31 3.19 7.92 -14.59
C ARG A 31 3.72 6.48 -14.51
N ASN A 32 5.03 6.31 -14.52
CA ASN A 32 5.68 4.99 -14.54
C ASN A 32 5.96 4.45 -13.13
N HIS A 33 5.66 5.22 -12.08
CA HIS A 33 5.88 4.85 -10.69
C HIS A 33 4.77 5.39 -9.81
N VAL A 34 4.38 4.64 -8.79
CA VAL A 34 3.25 4.94 -7.90
C VAL A 34 3.62 4.58 -6.47
N HIS A 35 3.10 5.33 -5.50
CA HIS A 35 3.12 4.89 -4.10
C HIS A 35 1.71 4.55 -3.67
N THR A 36 1.61 3.57 -2.78
CA THR A 36 0.34 3.16 -2.21
C THR A 36 0.52 2.90 -0.73
N VAL A 37 -0.34 3.49 0.09
CA VAL A 37 -0.38 3.26 1.53
C VAL A 37 -1.71 2.60 1.85
N VAL A 38 -1.65 1.43 2.48
CA VAL A 38 -2.83 0.74 3.01
C VAL A 38 -2.74 0.73 4.53
N ARG A 39 -3.79 1.22 5.21
CA ARG A 39 -3.91 1.19 6.66
C ARG A 39 -5.22 0.54 7.07
N THR A 40 -5.19 -0.24 8.14
CA THR A 40 -6.38 -0.84 8.77
C THR A 40 -6.46 -0.36 10.22
N PRO A 41 -7.20 0.75 10.49
CA PRO A 41 -7.21 1.43 11.79
C PRO A 41 -7.68 0.54 12.95
N ASN A 42 -8.58 -0.41 12.68
CA ASN A 42 -9.19 -1.29 13.71
C ASN A 42 -8.41 -2.59 13.95
N GLY A 43 -7.07 -2.57 13.85
CA GLY A 43 -6.26 -3.67 14.40
C GLY A 43 -5.19 -4.28 13.51
N ASN A 44 -4.73 -3.60 12.46
CA ASN A 44 -3.45 -3.81 11.77
C ASN A 44 -2.75 -5.17 11.93
N ASP A 45 -3.40 -6.29 11.57
CA ASP A 45 -2.66 -7.51 11.23
C ASP A 45 -3.43 -8.63 10.53
N TYR A 46 -4.10 -8.31 9.42
CA TYR A 46 -4.36 -9.38 8.44
C TYR A 46 -3.06 -10.05 8.01
N GLY A 47 -1.91 -9.36 8.04
CA GLY A 47 -0.60 -9.98 7.78
C GLY A 47 -0.29 -11.14 8.72
N LYS A 48 -0.39 -10.95 10.05
CA LYS A 48 -0.21 -12.01 11.05
C LYS A 48 -1.31 -13.04 10.98
N ASP A 49 -2.56 -12.65 10.74
CA ASP A 49 -3.64 -13.65 10.65
C ASP A 49 -3.52 -14.51 9.39
N LEU A 50 -3.20 -13.91 8.25
CA LEU A 50 -2.91 -14.61 6.99
C LEU A 50 -1.63 -15.46 7.12
N LEU A 51 -0.59 -14.94 7.78
CA LEU A 51 0.63 -15.71 8.08
C LEU A 51 0.33 -16.88 9.02
N ARG A 52 -0.53 -16.67 10.02
CA ARG A 52 -1.02 -17.74 10.92
C ARG A 52 -1.81 -18.78 10.13
N GLN A 53 -2.72 -18.38 9.25
CA GLN A 53 -3.50 -19.28 8.39
C GLN A 53 -2.57 -20.11 7.48
N HIS A 54 -1.62 -19.45 6.79
CA HIS A 54 -0.61 -20.13 5.97
C HIS A 54 0.16 -21.20 6.75
N ARG A 55 0.58 -20.87 7.97
CA ARG A 55 1.30 -21.81 8.86
C ARG A 55 0.48 -23.00 9.33
N LEU A 56 -0.85 -22.87 9.36
CA LEU A 56 -1.75 -23.96 9.72
C LEU A 56 -2.08 -24.85 8.53
N GLU A 57 -2.09 -24.30 7.32
CA GLU A 57 -2.52 -24.98 6.09
C GLU A 57 -1.37 -25.67 5.34
N GLN A 58 -0.13 -25.23 5.54
CA GLN A 58 1.03 -25.74 4.81
C GLN A 58 1.98 -26.52 5.73
N PRO A 59 2.47 -27.70 5.31
CA PRO A 59 3.60 -28.34 5.96
C PRO A 59 4.87 -27.52 5.68
N HIS A 60 5.67 -27.28 6.73
CA HIS A 60 6.89 -26.49 6.70
C HIS A 60 8.07 -27.31 7.20
#